data_AF-A0A699RH32-F1
#
_entry.id   AF-A0A699RH32-F1
#
_cell.length_a   1.000
_cell.length_b   1.000
_cell.length_c   1.000
_cell.angle_alpha   90.00
_cell.angle_beta   90.00
_cell.angle_gamma   90.00
#
_symmetry.space_group_name_H-M   'P 1'
#
loop_
_entity.id
_entity.type
_entity.pdbx_description
1 polymer ?
#
loop_
_entity_poly.entity_id
_entity_poly.type
_entity_poly.pdbx_seq_one_letter_code
_entity_poly.pdbx_strand_id
1 'polypeptide(L)'
;MATTIEQQTALDASLVRSTQRLRIGRSNFRLPSDIQSKEATLQVVYDVLRNSPLFRAFQVNADVPEIYMQEFWTTAKLHHNSIRFKIDTRKSVLDLEAFREMLHISPRNPNQLFADLPTKEEHLDFLRFLGHSHDIRYLTDVNVNKLYQPWRSFASVINKCLTGKSSRVDSFRLSQAQMLWGFYHRINIDFAYLIWEDFVYQVEHKSQKRSNEMNYPRFMKVIIDYFMTRKPSISR
;
A
#
# COMPACT_ATOMS: atom_id res chain seq x y z
N MET A 1 -2.11 16.43 -32.76
CA MET A 1 -0.81 17.14 -32.74
C MET A 1 0.13 16.31 -31.89
N ALA A 2 1.21 15.78 -32.46
CA ALA A 2 2.22 15.06 -31.69
C ALA A 2 3.13 16.09 -31.02
N THR A 3 3.04 16.21 -29.70
CA THR A 3 3.99 16.98 -28.88
C THR A 3 5.39 16.43 -29.12
N THR A 4 6.38 17.28 -29.38
CA THR A 4 7.76 16.81 -29.55
C THR A 4 8.32 16.33 -28.21
N ILE A 5 9.24 15.36 -28.23
CA ILE A 5 9.87 14.79 -27.02
C ILE A 5 10.47 15.90 -26.15
N GLU A 6 11.02 16.94 -26.77
CA GLU A 6 11.57 18.11 -26.07
C GLU A 6 10.50 18.95 -25.37
N GLN A 7 9.34 19.17 -26.01
CA GLN A 7 8.22 19.89 -25.39
C GLN A 7 7.67 19.14 -24.17
N GLN A 8 7.49 17.82 -24.27
CA GLN A 8 7.06 17.01 -23.13
C GLN A 8 8.11 17.03 -22.02
N THR A 9 9.40 16.95 -22.37
CA THR A 9 10.49 17.00 -21.39
C THR A 9 10.53 18.34 -20.64
N ALA A 10 10.29 19.45 -21.34
CA ALA A 10 10.21 20.78 -20.75
C ALA A 10 8.98 20.93 -19.82
N LEU A 11 7.82 20.43 -20.24
CA LEU A 11 6.61 20.40 -19.41
C LEU A 11 6.84 19.57 -18.14
N ASP A 12 7.41 18.38 -18.28
CA ASP A 12 7.72 17.52 -17.14
C ASP A 12 8.73 18.19 -16.20
N ALA A 13 9.74 18.87 -16.74
CA ALA A 13 10.72 19.60 -15.95
C ALA A 13 10.12 20.79 -15.18
N SER A 14 9.03 21.38 -15.71
CA SER A 14 8.28 22.43 -15.02
C SER A 14 7.49 21.91 -13.81
N LEU A 15 7.02 20.66 -13.86
CA LEU A 15 6.34 20.01 -12.73
C LEU A 15 7.34 19.56 -11.66
N VAL A 16 8.36 18.79 -12.08
CA VAL A 16 9.42 18.29 -11.19
C VAL A 16 10.77 18.36 -11.89
N ARG A 17 11.70 19.09 -11.28
CA ARG A 17 13.09 19.20 -11.75
C ARG A 17 13.73 17.81 -11.84
N SER A 18 14.49 17.55 -12.90
CA SER A 18 15.16 16.25 -13.13
C SER A 18 16.01 15.79 -11.95
N THR A 19 16.71 16.71 -11.27
CA THR A 19 17.54 16.44 -10.09
C THR A 19 16.78 16.00 -8.85
N GLN A 20 15.46 16.22 -8.81
CA GLN A 20 14.58 15.83 -7.70
C GLN A 20 13.84 14.52 -7.97
N ARG A 21 13.94 13.96 -9.19
CA ARG A 21 13.20 12.75 -9.57
C ARG A 21 13.86 11.52 -8.96
N LEU A 22 13.03 10.64 -8.41
CA LEU A 22 13.45 9.37 -7.84
C LEU A 22 13.24 8.23 -8.83
N ARG A 23 13.96 7.12 -8.64
CA ARG A 23 13.68 5.88 -9.35
C ARG A 23 12.32 5.35 -8.88
N ILE A 24 11.40 5.12 -9.80
CA ILE A 24 10.15 4.44 -9.49
C ILE A 24 10.46 2.95 -9.35
N GLY A 25 10.03 2.36 -8.24
CA GLY A 25 10.33 0.95 -7.99
C GLY A 25 9.70 0.04 -9.05
N ARG A 26 10.43 -1.00 -9.45
CA ARG A 26 9.99 -1.90 -10.55
C ARG A 26 8.77 -2.74 -10.20
N SER A 27 8.45 -2.87 -8.91
CA SER A 27 7.47 -3.82 -8.45
C SER A 27 6.06 -3.23 -8.39
N ASN A 28 5.22 -3.71 -9.29
CA ASN A 28 3.77 -3.51 -9.28
C ASN A 28 3.07 -4.87 -9.08
N PHE A 29 3.43 -5.61 -8.02
CA PHE A 29 2.81 -6.92 -7.78
C PHE A 29 1.31 -6.72 -7.61
N ARG A 30 0.55 -7.23 -8.56
CA ARG A 30 -0.90 -7.24 -8.57
C ARG A 30 -1.31 -8.66 -8.25
N LEU A 31 -2.24 -8.83 -7.31
CA LEU A 31 -2.79 -10.15 -7.04
C LEU A 31 -3.56 -10.60 -8.30
N PRO A 32 -3.19 -11.70 -8.97
CA PRO A 32 -3.90 -12.08 -10.19
C PRO A 32 -5.28 -12.64 -9.86
N SER A 33 -6.27 -12.44 -10.74
CA SER A 33 -7.64 -12.95 -10.58
C SER A 33 -7.67 -14.47 -10.50
N ASP A 34 -6.95 -15.10 -11.43
CA ASP A 34 -7.03 -16.54 -11.70
C ASP A 34 -5.73 -17.26 -11.30
N ILE A 35 -5.01 -16.72 -10.33
CA ILE A 35 -3.75 -17.35 -9.91
C ILE A 35 -4.03 -18.74 -9.32
N GLN A 36 -3.35 -19.72 -9.89
CA GLN A 36 -3.19 -21.05 -9.34
C GLN A 36 -1.71 -21.28 -9.05
N SER A 37 -1.39 -21.61 -7.81
CA SER A 37 -0.06 -22.01 -7.39
C SER A 37 0.04 -23.52 -7.36
N LYS A 38 1.16 -24.06 -7.85
CA LYS A 38 1.51 -25.49 -7.65
C LYS A 38 1.87 -25.78 -6.19
N GLU A 39 2.28 -24.77 -5.44
CA GLU A 39 2.54 -24.87 -4.01
C GLU A 39 1.23 -24.72 -3.23
N ALA A 40 0.81 -25.80 -2.55
CA ALA A 40 -0.46 -25.87 -1.83
C ALA A 40 -0.62 -24.75 -0.78
N THR A 41 0.42 -24.46 -0.01
CA THR A 41 0.40 -23.38 0.99
C THR A 41 0.07 -22.03 0.37
N LEU A 42 0.74 -21.71 -0.75
CA LEU A 42 0.53 -20.44 -1.42
C LEU A 42 -0.86 -20.38 -2.08
N GLN A 43 -1.39 -21.52 -2.53
CA GLN A 43 -2.76 -21.61 -3.04
C GLN A 43 -3.78 -21.25 -1.96
N VAL A 44 -3.64 -21.82 -0.75
CA VAL A 44 -4.53 -21.49 0.38
C VAL A 44 -4.51 -19.98 0.69
N VAL A 45 -3.32 -19.35 0.66
CA VAL A 45 -3.20 -17.90 0.85
C VAL A 45 -4.01 -17.13 -0.20
N TYR A 46 -3.91 -17.53 -1.48
CA TYR A 46 -4.66 -16.89 -2.55
C TYR A 46 -6.18 -17.08 -2.41
N ASP A 47 -6.62 -18.26 -1.99
CA ASP A 47 -8.04 -18.53 -1.77
C ASP A 47 -8.61 -17.72 -0.59
N VAL A 48 -7.84 -17.55 0.50
CA VAL A 48 -8.23 -16.67 1.62
C VAL A 48 -8.33 -15.22 1.14
N LEU A 49 -7.32 -14.73 0.40
CA LEU A 49 -7.32 -13.36 -0.12
C LEU A 49 -8.46 -13.13 -1.11
N ARG A 50 -8.80 -14.10 -1.97
CA ARG A 50 -9.90 -14.02 -2.94
C ARG A 50 -11.25 -13.81 -2.25
N ASN A 51 -11.42 -14.35 -1.06
CA ASN A 51 -12.65 -14.22 -0.27
C ASN A 51 -12.63 -13.00 0.69
N SER A 52 -11.68 -12.07 0.52
CA SER A 52 -11.48 -10.94 1.42
C SER A 52 -11.86 -9.58 0.81
N PRO A 53 -12.15 -8.56 1.65
CA PRO A 53 -12.27 -7.17 1.19
C PRO A 53 -11.00 -6.63 0.52
N LEU A 54 -9.82 -7.21 0.82
CA LEU A 54 -8.55 -6.82 0.21
C LEU A 54 -8.38 -7.30 -1.24
N PHE A 55 -9.20 -8.26 -1.71
CA PHE A 55 -9.02 -8.84 -3.04
C PHE A 55 -9.03 -7.77 -4.13
N ARG A 56 -10.07 -6.93 -4.15
CA ARG A 56 -10.19 -5.83 -5.10
C ARG A 56 -9.05 -4.84 -4.89
N ALA A 57 -8.80 -4.40 -3.65
CA ALA A 57 -7.71 -3.47 -3.32
C ALA A 57 -6.32 -3.93 -3.80
N PHE A 58 -6.06 -5.25 -3.81
CA PHE A 58 -4.80 -5.83 -4.27
C PHE A 58 -4.76 -6.10 -5.78
N GLN A 59 -5.91 -5.97 -6.46
CA GLN A 59 -6.06 -6.04 -7.90
C GLN A 59 -6.07 -4.67 -8.58
N VAL A 60 -6.42 -3.59 -7.87
CA VAL A 60 -6.54 -2.28 -8.50
C VAL A 60 -5.18 -1.83 -9.06
N ASN A 61 -5.23 -1.25 -10.24
CA ASN A 61 -4.08 -0.67 -10.91
C ASN A 61 -4.57 0.47 -11.80
N ALA A 62 -3.69 1.43 -12.05
CA ALA A 62 -3.95 2.51 -12.97
C ALA A 62 -2.71 2.76 -13.83
N ASP A 63 -2.92 3.29 -15.02
CA ASP A 63 -1.83 3.81 -15.84
C ASP A 63 -1.84 5.33 -15.76
N VAL A 64 -0.74 5.90 -15.29
CA VAL A 64 -0.58 7.35 -15.10
C VAL A 64 0.82 7.75 -15.53
N PRO A 65 1.00 8.94 -16.12
CA PRO A 65 2.31 9.48 -16.42
C PRO A 65 3.24 9.48 -15.20
N GLU A 66 4.47 9.00 -15.37
CA GLU A 66 5.45 8.92 -14.28
C GLU A 66 5.72 10.28 -13.63
N ILE A 67 5.60 11.37 -14.38
CA ILE A 67 5.81 12.71 -13.86
C ILE A 67 4.82 13.08 -12.75
N TYR A 68 3.56 12.63 -12.82
CA TYR A 68 2.59 12.86 -11.74
C TYR A 68 2.92 12.03 -10.50
N MET A 69 3.54 10.87 -10.65
CA MET A 69 4.07 10.12 -9.50
C MET A 69 5.20 10.90 -8.82
N GLN A 70 6.10 11.51 -9.61
CA GLN A 70 7.15 12.37 -9.08
C GLN A 70 6.55 13.60 -8.37
N GLU A 71 5.60 14.30 -8.99
CA GLU A 71 4.99 15.50 -8.42
C GLU A 71 4.27 15.17 -7.11
N PHE A 72 3.47 14.10 -7.11
CA PHE A 72 2.83 13.58 -5.90
C PHE A 72 3.89 13.30 -4.83
N TRP A 73 4.93 12.53 -5.14
CA TRP A 73 5.93 12.13 -4.15
C TRP A 73 6.75 13.31 -3.64
N THR A 74 7.07 14.33 -4.45
CA THR A 74 7.80 15.52 -4.00
C THR A 74 6.92 16.41 -3.12
N THR A 75 5.63 16.52 -3.44
CA THR A 75 4.74 17.52 -2.82
C THR A 75 3.87 16.97 -1.69
N ALA A 76 3.67 15.66 -1.60
CA ALA A 76 2.84 15.03 -0.58
C ALA A 76 3.35 15.33 0.83
N LYS A 77 2.47 15.80 1.71
CA LYS A 77 2.78 16.07 3.10
C LYS A 77 1.60 15.66 3.95
N LEU A 78 1.88 15.00 5.07
CA LEU A 78 0.88 14.75 6.08
C LEU A 78 0.46 16.08 6.71
N HIS A 79 -0.85 16.29 6.83
CA HIS A 79 -1.43 17.43 7.52
C HIS A 79 -2.66 16.95 8.29
N HIS A 80 -2.53 16.91 9.61
CA HIS A 80 -3.50 16.25 10.50
C HIS A 80 -3.70 14.79 10.03
N ASN A 81 -4.94 14.37 9.75
CA ASN A 81 -5.26 13.01 9.29
C ASN A 81 -5.43 12.89 7.76
N SER A 82 -4.79 13.77 6.99
CA SER A 82 -4.93 13.85 5.52
C SER A 82 -3.59 14.09 4.84
N ILE A 83 -3.47 13.62 3.60
CA ILE A 83 -2.29 13.87 2.76
C ILE A 83 -2.61 15.01 1.80
N ARG A 84 -1.86 16.10 1.91
CA ARG A 84 -1.91 17.23 0.97
C ARG A 84 -0.81 17.09 -0.06
N PHE A 85 -1.14 17.21 -1.34
CA PHE A 85 -0.19 17.07 -2.43
C PHE A 85 -0.60 17.93 -3.63
N LYS A 86 0.21 17.94 -4.68
CA LYS A 86 -0.11 18.52 -5.98
C LYS A 86 -0.19 17.44 -7.06
N ILE A 87 -1.12 17.63 -7.99
CA ILE A 87 -1.14 16.98 -9.30
C ILE A 87 -1.46 18.07 -10.30
N ASP A 88 -0.64 18.19 -11.33
CA ASP A 88 -0.76 19.20 -12.37
C ASP A 88 -0.80 20.61 -11.79
N THR A 89 0.13 20.89 -10.85
CA THR A 89 0.25 22.14 -10.07
C THR A 89 -0.92 22.46 -9.13
N ARG A 90 -2.02 21.69 -9.17
CA ARG A 90 -3.22 21.91 -8.36
C ARG A 90 -3.13 21.19 -7.02
N LYS A 91 -3.43 21.91 -5.94
CA LYS A 91 -3.52 21.32 -4.59
C LYS A 91 -4.67 20.32 -4.54
N SER A 92 -4.41 19.18 -3.92
CA SER A 92 -5.39 18.12 -3.66
C SER A 92 -5.19 17.59 -2.24
N VAL A 93 -6.27 17.04 -1.67
CA VAL A 93 -6.29 16.47 -0.34
C VAL A 93 -6.84 15.07 -0.47
N LEU A 94 -6.11 14.08 0.06
CA LEU A 94 -6.56 12.71 0.20
C LEU A 94 -6.79 12.45 1.70
N ASP A 95 -8.00 12.04 2.04
CA ASP A 95 -8.37 11.57 3.38
C ASP A 95 -8.67 10.06 3.34
N LEU A 96 -8.93 9.49 4.52
CA LEU A 96 -9.20 8.06 4.68
C LEU A 96 -10.46 7.60 3.93
N GLU A 97 -11.51 8.42 3.86
CA GLU A 97 -12.75 8.06 3.18
C GLU A 97 -12.56 8.00 1.66
N ALA A 98 -11.92 9.01 1.07
CA ALA A 98 -11.55 8.97 -0.34
C ALA A 98 -10.61 7.79 -0.65
N PHE A 99 -9.71 7.45 0.28
CA PHE A 99 -8.83 6.30 0.14
C PHE A 99 -9.60 4.97 0.17
N ARG A 100 -10.59 4.83 1.07
CA ARG A 100 -11.51 3.67 1.11
C ARG A 100 -12.29 3.50 -0.18
N GLU A 101 -12.89 4.60 -0.66
CA GLU A 101 -13.68 4.63 -1.90
C GLU A 101 -12.83 4.16 -3.09
N MET A 102 -11.62 4.72 -3.21
CA MET A 102 -10.66 4.39 -4.25
C MET A 102 -10.24 2.91 -4.23
N LEU A 103 -10.08 2.30 -3.05
CA LEU A 103 -9.71 0.90 -2.91
C LEU A 103 -10.89 -0.07 -3.03
N HIS A 104 -12.12 0.46 -3.15
CA HIS A 104 -13.35 -0.31 -3.11
C HIS A 104 -13.43 -1.19 -1.85
N ILE A 105 -12.91 -0.70 -0.73
CA ILE A 105 -13.06 -1.34 0.58
C ILE A 105 -14.22 -0.64 1.28
N SER A 106 -15.39 -1.27 1.21
CA SER A 106 -16.58 -0.79 1.92
C SER A 106 -16.76 -1.52 3.25
N PRO A 107 -17.34 -0.88 4.27
CA PRO A 107 -17.88 -1.60 5.42
C PRO A 107 -18.86 -2.66 4.91
N ARG A 108 -18.76 -3.90 5.39
CA ARG A 108 -19.71 -4.98 5.01
C ARG A 108 -21.16 -4.58 5.24
N ASN A 109 -21.42 -3.69 6.19
CA ASN A 109 -22.69 -3.04 6.43
C ASN A 109 -22.41 -1.59 6.89
N PRO A 110 -22.99 -0.56 6.24
CA PRO A 110 -22.76 0.85 6.61
C PRO A 110 -23.06 1.17 8.07
N ASN A 111 -23.95 0.41 8.71
CA ASN A 111 -24.36 0.61 10.10
C ASN A 111 -23.56 -0.27 11.08
N GLN A 112 -22.67 -1.12 10.60
CA GLN A 112 -21.85 -1.99 11.44
C GLN A 112 -20.46 -1.38 11.62
N LEU A 113 -20.11 -1.10 12.87
CA LEU A 113 -18.76 -0.65 13.22
C LEU A 113 -17.73 -1.74 12.89
N PHE A 114 -16.53 -1.30 12.49
CA PHE A 114 -15.38 -2.20 12.44
C PHE A 114 -15.06 -2.69 13.84
N ALA A 115 -14.57 -3.92 13.94
CA ALA A 115 -14.11 -4.44 15.21
C ALA A 115 -12.84 -3.71 15.66
N ASP A 116 -12.68 -3.60 16.97
CA ASP A 116 -11.47 -3.04 17.57
C ASP A 116 -10.24 -3.87 17.16
N LEU A 117 -9.12 -3.17 16.96
CA LEU A 117 -7.83 -3.81 16.70
C LEU A 117 -7.28 -4.41 18.01
N PRO A 118 -6.53 -5.53 17.94
CA PRO A 118 -5.92 -6.11 19.12
C PRO A 118 -4.93 -5.13 19.74
N THR A 119 -4.81 -5.19 21.07
CA THR A 119 -3.76 -4.53 21.83
C THR A 119 -2.37 -5.02 21.39
N LYS A 120 -1.32 -4.29 21.77
CA LYS A 120 0.05 -4.65 21.42
C LYS A 120 0.44 -6.01 21.99
N GLU A 121 -0.02 -6.31 23.20
CA GLU A 121 0.23 -7.55 23.95
C GLU A 121 -0.46 -8.73 23.26
N GLU A 122 -1.77 -8.62 23.00
CA GLU A 122 -2.53 -9.64 22.26
C GLU A 122 -1.93 -9.91 20.88
N HIS A 123 -1.39 -8.87 20.25
CA HIS A 123 -0.74 -9.00 18.96
C HIS A 123 0.58 -9.78 19.03
N LEU A 124 1.42 -9.52 20.05
CA LEU A 124 2.66 -10.28 20.27
C LEU A 124 2.36 -11.74 20.61
N ASP A 125 1.35 -11.99 21.45
CA ASP A 125 0.91 -13.35 21.79
C ASP A 125 0.39 -14.09 20.57
N PHE A 126 -0.37 -13.41 19.70
CA PHE A 126 -0.81 -13.96 18.43
C PHE A 126 0.38 -14.37 17.54
N LEU A 127 1.40 -13.52 17.39
CA LEU A 127 2.58 -13.85 16.59
C LEU A 127 3.38 -15.03 17.16
N ARG A 128 3.46 -15.16 18.50
CA ARG A 128 4.05 -16.34 19.17
C ARG A 128 3.22 -17.58 18.86
N PHE A 129 1.90 -17.48 18.91
CA PHE A 129 0.97 -18.55 18.55
C PHE A 129 1.11 -18.98 17.08
N LEU A 130 1.36 -18.05 16.15
CA LEU A 130 1.69 -18.37 14.75
C LEU A 130 3.06 -19.06 14.58
N GLY A 131 3.79 -19.26 15.68
CA GLY A 131 5.05 -19.97 15.74
C GLY A 131 6.25 -19.12 15.32
N HIS A 132 6.29 -17.87 15.76
CA HIS A 132 7.50 -17.07 15.68
C HIS A 132 8.62 -17.73 16.51
N SER A 133 9.65 -18.22 15.82
CA SER A 133 10.73 -19.04 16.40
C SER A 133 11.70 -18.30 17.33
N HIS A 134 11.54 -17.00 17.56
CA HIS A 134 12.41 -16.19 18.43
C HIS A 134 11.54 -15.44 19.44
N ASP A 135 12.10 -15.12 20.62
CA ASP A 135 11.42 -14.27 21.59
C ASP A 135 11.18 -12.88 20.98
N ILE A 136 9.94 -12.40 21.07
CA ILE A 136 9.51 -11.09 20.60
C ILE A 136 8.98 -10.31 21.79
N ARG A 137 9.69 -9.25 22.17
CA ARG A 137 9.28 -8.35 23.26
C ARG A 137 8.62 -7.10 22.71
N TYR A 138 9.02 -6.69 21.52
CA TYR A 138 8.49 -5.53 20.83
C TYR A 138 8.13 -5.87 19.39
N LEU A 139 7.19 -5.11 18.81
CA LEU A 139 6.79 -5.27 17.40
C LEU A 139 7.96 -5.05 16.43
N THR A 140 8.95 -4.24 16.82
CA THR A 140 10.18 -4.01 16.06
C THR A 140 11.05 -5.26 15.92
N ASP A 141 10.87 -6.24 16.82
CA ASP A 141 11.65 -7.48 16.85
C ASP A 141 11.04 -8.55 15.93
N VAL A 142 9.82 -8.33 15.43
CA VAL A 142 9.06 -9.31 14.67
C VAL A 142 9.65 -9.45 13.28
N ASN A 143 10.16 -10.65 12.99
CA ASN A 143 10.73 -10.99 11.70
C ASN A 143 9.88 -12.04 10.98
N VAL A 144 9.37 -11.70 9.79
CA VAL A 144 8.49 -12.59 9.00
C VAL A 144 9.15 -13.93 8.68
N ASN A 145 10.47 -13.92 8.45
CA ASN A 145 11.21 -15.14 8.14
C ASN A 145 11.25 -16.12 9.32
N LYS A 146 10.94 -15.67 10.53
CA LYS A 146 10.91 -16.49 11.75
C LYS A 146 9.55 -17.12 12.03
N LEU A 147 8.51 -16.77 11.27
CA LEU A 147 7.19 -17.43 11.32
C LEU A 147 7.25 -18.80 10.61
N TYR A 148 6.36 -19.72 10.99
CA TYR A 148 6.16 -20.97 10.25
C TYR A 148 5.68 -20.70 8.81
N GLN A 149 5.96 -21.67 7.93
CA GLN A 149 5.84 -21.53 6.47
C GLN A 149 4.50 -20.96 5.96
N PRO A 150 3.30 -21.39 6.43
CA PRO A 150 2.05 -20.82 5.93
C PRO A 150 1.91 -19.33 6.23
N TRP A 151 2.28 -18.90 7.43
CA TRP A 151 2.20 -17.51 7.86
C TRP A 151 3.27 -16.65 7.20
N ARG A 152 4.46 -17.21 6.99
CA ARG A 152 5.53 -16.55 6.22
C ARG A 152 5.09 -16.28 4.78
N SER A 153 4.49 -17.26 4.11
CA SER A 153 3.97 -17.12 2.74
C SER A 153 2.84 -16.09 2.69
N PHE A 154 1.90 -16.12 3.64
CA PHE A 154 0.80 -15.15 3.73
C PHE A 154 1.34 -13.72 3.89
N ALA A 155 2.20 -13.49 4.89
CA ALA A 155 2.85 -12.21 5.13
C ALA A 155 3.62 -11.72 3.89
N SER A 156 4.32 -12.62 3.18
CA SER A 156 5.05 -12.27 1.96
C SER A 156 4.11 -11.76 0.85
N VAL A 157 2.96 -12.40 0.66
CA VAL A 157 1.97 -11.96 -0.34
C VAL A 157 1.41 -10.58 0.03
N ILE A 158 1.01 -10.36 1.29
CA ILE A 158 0.55 -9.04 1.76
C ILE A 158 1.64 -7.99 1.53
N ASN A 159 2.89 -8.26 1.92
CA ASN A 159 4.01 -7.33 1.77
C ASN A 159 4.25 -6.95 0.31
N LYS A 160 4.22 -7.94 -0.60
CA LYS A 160 4.35 -7.71 -2.04
C LYS A 160 3.20 -6.86 -2.57
N CYS A 161 1.96 -7.14 -2.14
CA CYS A 161 0.79 -6.35 -2.52
C CYS A 161 0.85 -4.91 -1.99
N LEU A 162 1.37 -4.68 -0.79
CA LEU A 162 1.41 -3.35 -0.19
C LEU A 162 2.58 -2.52 -0.73
N THR A 163 3.79 -3.02 -0.55
CA THR A 163 5.03 -2.25 -0.78
C THR A 163 5.57 -2.40 -2.19
N GLY A 164 5.17 -3.47 -2.89
CA GLY A 164 5.82 -3.96 -4.09
C GLY A 164 7.13 -4.73 -3.84
N LYS A 165 7.83 -4.51 -2.72
CA LYS A 165 9.18 -5.05 -2.51
C LYS A 165 9.22 -6.57 -2.66
N SER A 166 10.08 -7.04 -3.56
CA SER A 166 10.29 -8.46 -3.85
C SER A 166 11.28 -9.15 -2.90
N SER A 167 12.05 -8.38 -2.11
CA SER A 167 13.01 -8.92 -1.13
C SER A 167 13.42 -7.88 -0.06
N ARG A 168 13.88 -8.36 1.11
CA ARG A 168 14.55 -7.63 2.21
C ARG A 168 13.73 -6.75 3.16
N VAL A 169 12.41 -6.87 3.24
CA VAL A 169 11.70 -6.36 4.43
C VAL A 169 11.49 -7.52 5.38
N ASP A 170 12.50 -7.71 6.21
CA ASP A 170 12.49 -8.74 7.25
C ASP A 170 11.55 -8.37 8.40
N SER A 171 11.24 -7.08 8.60
CA SER A 171 10.38 -6.60 9.67
C SER A 171 8.90 -6.56 9.30
N PHE A 172 8.07 -7.16 10.15
CA PHE A 172 6.62 -7.18 9.98
C PHE A 172 6.02 -5.87 10.49
N ARG A 173 5.31 -5.10 9.64
CA ARG A 173 4.65 -3.88 10.10
C ARG A 173 3.41 -4.24 10.91
N LEU A 174 3.11 -3.43 11.93
CA LEU A 174 1.93 -3.64 12.78
C LEU A 174 0.63 -3.78 11.96
N SER A 175 0.44 -2.94 10.94
CA SER A 175 -0.72 -3.02 10.06
C SER A 175 -0.85 -4.36 9.33
N GLN A 176 0.25 -4.89 8.78
CA GLN A 176 0.28 -6.20 8.11
C GLN A 176 -0.06 -7.33 9.07
N ALA A 177 0.36 -7.17 10.31
CA ALA A 177 0.16 -8.13 11.36
C ALA A 177 -1.28 -8.13 11.88
N GLN A 178 -1.87 -6.94 12.04
CA GLN A 178 -3.28 -6.75 12.31
C GLN A 178 -4.15 -7.30 11.17
N MET A 179 -3.73 -7.15 9.91
CA MET A 179 -4.40 -7.81 8.78
C MET A 179 -4.42 -9.32 8.93
N LEU A 180 -3.27 -9.95 9.23
CA LEU A 180 -3.21 -11.40 9.47
C LEU A 180 -4.09 -11.84 10.64
N TRP A 181 -4.12 -11.05 11.72
CA TRP A 181 -5.00 -11.32 12.87
C TRP A 181 -6.48 -11.30 12.47
N GLY A 182 -6.91 -10.27 11.72
CA GLY A 182 -8.28 -10.18 11.21
C GLY A 182 -8.63 -11.35 10.27
N PHE A 183 -7.68 -11.79 9.44
CA PHE A 183 -7.85 -12.98 8.61
C PHE A 183 -8.01 -14.26 9.41
N TYR A 184 -7.15 -14.47 10.41
CA TYR A 184 -7.16 -15.67 11.24
C TYR A 184 -8.47 -15.80 12.02
N HIS A 185 -8.92 -14.73 12.67
CA HIS A 185 -10.14 -14.73 13.47
C HIS A 185 -11.41 -14.47 12.66
N ARG A 186 -11.30 -14.19 11.35
CA ARG A 186 -12.41 -13.81 10.45
C ARG A 186 -13.19 -12.58 10.93
N ILE A 187 -12.48 -11.63 11.54
CA ILE A 187 -13.05 -10.40 12.10
C ILE A 187 -13.11 -9.30 11.04
N ASN A 188 -14.19 -8.52 11.06
CA ASN A 188 -14.36 -7.36 10.17
C ASN A 188 -13.60 -6.15 10.70
N ILE A 189 -12.29 -6.15 10.50
CA ILE A 189 -11.41 -5.01 10.78
C ILE A 189 -11.37 -4.03 9.61
N ASP A 190 -10.99 -2.79 9.89
CA ASP A 190 -10.83 -1.77 8.85
C ASP A 190 -9.53 -1.95 8.07
N PHE A 191 -9.57 -2.83 7.06
CA PHE A 191 -8.44 -3.09 6.19
C PHE A 191 -7.94 -1.85 5.45
N ALA A 192 -8.83 -0.91 5.11
CA ALA A 192 -8.43 0.31 4.40
C ALA A 192 -7.64 1.23 5.32
N TYR A 193 -8.07 1.37 6.57
CA TYR A 193 -7.31 2.10 7.59
C TYR A 193 -5.92 1.50 7.79
N LEU A 194 -5.79 0.17 7.83
CA LEU A 194 -4.48 -0.48 7.98
C LEU A 194 -3.54 -0.20 6.79
N ILE A 195 -4.07 -0.16 5.55
CA ILE A 195 -3.28 0.25 4.37
C ILE A 195 -2.95 1.74 4.44
N TRP A 196 -3.92 2.57 4.87
CA TRP A 196 -3.77 4.01 4.98
C TRP A 196 -2.66 4.40 5.96
N GLU A 197 -2.67 3.86 7.18
CA GLU A 197 -1.63 4.07 8.20
C GLU A 197 -0.24 3.74 7.65
N ASP A 198 -0.14 2.61 6.96
CA ASP A 198 1.10 2.16 6.36
C ASP A 198 1.61 3.12 5.27
N PHE A 199 0.69 3.60 4.43
CA PHE A 199 0.98 4.57 3.37
C PHE A 199 1.34 5.95 3.92
N VAL A 200 0.58 6.46 4.90
CA VAL A 200 0.85 7.73 5.61
C VAL A 200 2.24 7.71 6.22
N TYR A 201 2.60 6.62 6.91
CA TYR A 201 3.94 6.44 7.46
C TYR A 201 5.02 6.60 6.39
N GLN A 202 4.82 6.04 5.18
CA GLN A 202 5.79 6.22 4.08
C GLN A 202 5.93 7.68 3.67
N VAL A 203 4.81 8.38 3.52
CA VAL A 203 4.78 9.77 3.05
C VAL A 203 5.42 10.69 4.08
N GLU A 204 5.19 10.46 5.37
CA GLU A 204 5.77 11.22 6.47
C GLU A 204 7.29 11.02 6.58
N HIS A 205 7.77 9.78 6.43
CA HIS A 205 9.17 9.42 6.64
C HIS A 205 10.00 9.34 5.36
N LYS A 206 9.47 9.83 4.22
CA LYS A 206 10.15 9.71 2.90
C LYS A 206 11.49 10.45 2.82
N SER A 207 11.68 11.54 3.57
CA SER A 207 12.92 12.33 3.59
C SER A 207 14.01 11.72 4.46
N GLN A 208 13.65 10.87 5.44
CA GLN A 208 14.60 10.22 6.34
C GLN A 208 15.26 9.00 5.69
N LYS A 209 14.67 8.46 4.62
CA LYS A 209 15.20 7.31 3.90
C LYS A 209 16.25 7.79 2.91
N ARG A 210 17.48 7.27 3.03
CA ARG A 210 18.55 7.42 2.01
C ARG A 210 18.25 6.67 0.69
N SER A 211 17.00 6.31 0.44
CA SER A 211 16.58 5.50 -0.70
C SER A 211 16.27 6.41 -1.88
N ASN A 212 16.91 6.15 -3.01
CA ASN A 212 16.57 6.79 -4.28
C ASN A 212 15.35 6.14 -4.96
N GLU A 213 14.69 5.19 -4.30
CA GLU A 213 13.53 4.44 -4.80
C GLU A 213 12.23 4.83 -4.09
N MET A 214 11.20 5.09 -4.89
CA MET A 214 9.83 5.37 -4.46
C MET A 214 9.09 4.07 -4.08
N ASN A 215 8.51 4.02 -2.87
CA ASN A 215 7.76 2.83 -2.37
C ASN A 215 6.26 2.95 -2.64
N TYR A 216 5.51 1.85 -2.69
CA TYR A 216 4.05 1.85 -2.95
C TYR A 216 3.64 2.46 -4.31
N PRO A 217 4.38 2.20 -5.40
CA PRO A 217 4.09 2.81 -6.71
C PRO A 217 2.65 2.54 -7.16
N ARG A 218 2.11 1.33 -6.94
CA ARG A 218 0.75 0.96 -7.32
C ARG A 218 -0.31 1.85 -6.67
N PHE A 219 -0.29 2.00 -5.34
CA PHE A 219 -1.26 2.83 -4.64
C PHE A 219 -1.15 4.30 -5.04
N MET A 220 0.06 4.80 -5.28
CA MET A 220 0.24 6.14 -5.83
C MET A 220 -0.39 6.32 -7.21
N LYS A 221 -0.19 5.37 -8.12
CA LYS A 221 -0.82 5.44 -9.45
C LYS A 221 -2.34 5.54 -9.34
N VAL A 222 -2.92 4.75 -8.45
CA VAL A 222 -4.37 4.68 -8.24
C VAL A 222 -4.89 5.98 -7.61
N ILE A 223 -4.17 6.54 -6.64
CA ILE A 223 -4.49 7.86 -6.07
C ILE A 223 -4.48 8.91 -7.18
N ILE A 224 -3.42 8.95 -7.98
CA ILE A 224 -3.28 9.93 -9.05
C ILE A 224 -4.43 9.81 -10.06
N ASP A 225 -4.71 8.60 -10.54
CA ASP A 225 -5.82 8.34 -11.47
C ASP A 225 -7.19 8.72 -10.89
N TYR A 226 -7.43 8.41 -9.62
CA TYR A 226 -8.65 8.81 -8.92
C TYR A 226 -8.85 10.34 -8.90
N PHE A 227 -7.79 11.11 -8.70
CA PHE A 227 -7.88 12.58 -8.74
C PHE A 227 -7.92 13.14 -10.16
N MET A 228 -7.25 12.50 -11.13
CA MET A 228 -7.30 12.89 -12.55
C MET A 228 -8.69 12.67 -13.14
N THR A 229 -9.31 11.52 -12.89
CA THR A 229 -10.67 11.19 -13.37
C THR A 229 -11.73 12.14 -12.84
N ARG A 230 -11.58 12.64 -11.61
CA ARG A 230 -12.48 13.64 -11.01
C ARG A 230 -12.18 15.09 -11.41
N LYS A 231 -11.09 15.34 -12.15
CA LYS A 231 -10.68 16.67 -12.61
C LYS A 231 -10.39 16.62 -14.13
N PRO A 232 -11.40 16.75 -15.00
CA PRO A 232 -11.27 16.57 -16.45
C PRO A 232 -10.24 17.47 -17.15
N SER A 233 -9.79 18.53 -16.48
CA SER A 233 -8.79 19.47 -17.00
C SER A 233 -7.34 19.00 -16.89
N ILE A 234 -7.07 17.86 -16.24
CA ILE A 234 -5.71 17.32 -16.11
C ILE A 234 -5.44 16.40 -17.31
N SER A 235 -4.37 16.68 -18.05
CA SER A 235 -4.00 15.84 -19.21
C SER A 235 -3.60 14.44 -18.77
N ARG A 236 -4.08 13.44 -19.50
CA ARG A 236 -3.58 12.06 -19.41
C ARG A 236 -2.32 11.88 -20.23
#